data_AF-A0A120CWR7-F1
#
_entry.id   AF-A0A120CWR7-F1
#
_cell.length_a   1.000
_cell.length_b   1.000
_cell.length_c   1.000
_cell.angle_alpha   90.00
_cell.angle_beta   90.00
_cell.angle_gamma   90.00
#
_symmetry.space_group_name_H-M   'P 1'
#
loop_
_entity.id
_entity.type
_entity.pdbx_description
1 polymer ?
#
loop_
_entity_poly.entity_id
_entity_poly.type
_entity_poly.pdbx_seq_one_letter_code
_entity_poly.pdbx_strand_id
1 'polypeptide(L)' 'MADVDPDVLADIDGRIAIIRDNLRELVEQAAGYSGAANEELTADRISDQQAKLDALLAERDRLTAG' A
#
# COMPACT_ATOMS: atom_id res chain seq x y z
N MET A 1 4.89 24.68 -13.16
CA MET A 1 5.30 23.29 -12.89
C MET A 1 6.16 23.36 -11.66
N ALA A 2 5.61 22.99 -10.50
CA ALA A 2 6.41 22.94 -9.28
C ALA A 2 7.45 21.85 -9.51
N ASP A 3 8.73 22.20 -9.35
CA ASP A 3 9.82 21.23 -9.40
C ASP A 3 9.61 20.29 -8.20
N VAL A 4 9.05 19.11 -8.46
CA VAL A 4 8.78 18.12 -7.41
C VAL A 4 10.14 17.68 -6.88
N ASP A 5 10.31 17.80 -5.57
CA ASP A 5 11.53 17.32 -4.92
C ASP A 5 11.68 15.81 -5.20
N PRO A 6 12.75 15.38 -5.90
CA PRO A 6 12.95 13.98 -6.25
C PRO A 6 13.09 13.08 -5.01
N ASP A 7 13.56 13.61 -3.89
CA ASP A 7 13.68 12.84 -2.65
C ASP A 7 12.29 12.56 -2.04
N VAL A 8 11.35 13.51 -2.17
CA VAL A 8 9.95 13.31 -1.74
C VAL A 8 9.25 12.26 -2.59
N LEU A 9 9.44 12.31 -3.92
CA LEU A 9 8.86 11.31 -4.82
C LEU A 9 9.45 9.91 -4.55
N ALA A 10 10.75 9.83 -4.30
CA ALA A 10 11.42 8.57 -3.97
C ALA A 10 10.94 7.97 -2.63
N ASP A 11 10.68 8.79 -1.60
CA ASP A 11 10.10 8.33 -0.33
C ASP A 11 8.71 7.73 -0.54
N ILE A 12 7.85 8.41 -1.30
CA ILE A 12 6.49 7.93 -1.60
C ILE A 12 6.55 6.61 -2.38
N ASP A 13 7.40 6.52 -3.40
CA ASP A 13 7.58 5.30 -4.18
C ASP A 13 8.11 4.14 -3.32
N GLY A 14 9.04 4.41 -2.40
CA GLY A 14 9.55 3.43 -1.43
C GLY A 14 8.45 2.91 -0.50
N ARG A 15 7.61 3.80 0.02
CA ARG A 15 6.48 3.43 0.88
C ARG A 15 5.41 2.63 0.13
N ILE A 16 5.14 2.99 -1.13
CA ILE A 16 4.25 2.24 -2.02
C ILE A 16 4.78 0.81 -2.23
N ALA A 17 6.08 0.65 -2.48
CA ALA A 17 6.70 -0.67 -2.66
C ALA A 17 6.51 -1.54 -1.41
N ILE A 18 6.81 -1.00 -0.23
CA ILE A 18 6.63 -1.70 1.06
C ILE A 18 5.17 -2.16 1.26
N ILE A 19 4.20 -1.28 1.00
CA ILE A 19 2.78 -1.64 1.18
C ILE A 19 2.33 -2.71 0.18
N ARG A 20 2.81 -2.65 -1.07
CA ARG A 20 2.51 -3.67 -2.08
C ARG A 20 3.09 -5.04 -1.71
N ASP A 21 4.29 -5.07 -1.15
CA ASP A 21 4.89 -6.32 -0.67
C ASP A 21 4.12 -6.87 0.54
N ASN A 22 3.75 -6.02 1.51
CA ASN A 22 2.88 -6.42 2.62
C ASN A 22 1.54 -6.99 2.14
N LEU A 23 0.90 -6.36 1.15
CA LEU A 23 -0.35 -6.84 0.57
C LEU A 23 -0.18 -8.22 -0.08
N ARG A 24 0.93 -8.45 -0.79
CA ARG A 24 1.23 -9.77 -1.38
C ARG A 24 1.35 -10.84 -0.30
N GLU A 25 2.12 -10.58 0.75
CA GLU A 25 2.29 -11.51 1.88
C GLU A 25 0.96 -11.82 2.59
N LEU A 26 0.12 -10.80 2.81
CA LEU A 26 -1.20 -10.98 3.44
C LEU A 26 -2.14 -11.81 2.58
N VAL A 27 -2.13 -11.62 1.26
CA VAL A 27 -2.92 -12.44 0.32
C VAL A 27 -2.44 -13.89 0.30
N GLU A 28 -1.13 -14.12 0.34
CA GLU A 28 -0.56 -15.47 0.45
C GLU A 28 -0.94 -16.14 1.79
N GLN A 29 -0.91 -15.39 2.89
CA GLN A 29 -1.37 -15.88 4.20
C GLN A 29 -2.86 -16.23 4.18
N ALA A 30 -3.70 -15.38 3.59
CA ALA A 30 -5.14 -15.65 3.46
C ALA A 30 -5.43 -16.91 2.62
N ALA A 31 -4.61 -17.19 1.61
CA ALA A 31 -4.74 -18.40 0.78
C ALA A 31 -4.21 -19.67 1.48
N GLY A 32 -3.25 -19.54 2.41
CA GLY A 32 -2.58 -20.66 3.07
C GLY A 32 -3.20 -21.12 4.40
N TYR A 33 -3.88 -20.23 5.12
CA TYR A 33 -4.50 -20.54 6.43
C TYR A 33 -6.02 -20.72 6.29
N SER A 34 -6.54 -21.88 6.70
CA SER A 34 -7.99 -22.14 6.82
C SER A 34 -8.42 -22.00 8.27
N GLY A 35 -9.09 -20.89 8.60
CA GLY A 35 -9.56 -20.62 9.96
C GLY A 35 -10.24 -19.25 10.06
N ALA A 36 -11.55 -19.23 10.31
CA ALA A 36 -12.40 -18.05 10.21
C ALA A 36 -11.90 -16.80 10.98
N ALA A 37 -11.40 -16.96 12.21
CA ALA A 37 -10.89 -15.83 12.99
C ALA A 37 -9.58 -15.25 12.42
N ASN A 38 -8.73 -16.08 11.79
CA ASN A 38 -7.52 -15.62 11.14
C ASN A 38 -7.84 -14.96 9.80
N GLU A 39 -8.88 -15.43 9.11
CA GLU A 39 -9.35 -14.87 7.84
C GLU A 39 -9.92 -13.45 8.03
N GLU A 40 -10.74 -13.20 9.06
CA GLU A 40 -11.28 -11.87 9.36
C GLU A 40 -10.17 -10.86 9.72
N LEU A 41 -9.25 -11.24 10.62
CA LEU A 41 -8.10 -10.38 10.98
C LEU A 41 -7.18 -10.11 9.77
N THR A 42 -7.04 -11.07 8.87
CA THR A 42 -6.22 -10.89 7.65
C THR A 42 -6.94 -9.97 6.66
N ALA A 43 -8.25 -10.11 6.51
CA ALA A 43 -9.06 -9.26 5.64
C ALA A 43 -9.04 -7.79 6.11
N ASP A 44 -9.17 -7.54 7.42
CA ASP A 44 -9.07 -6.19 7.99
C ASP A 44 -7.71 -5.55 7.70
N ARG A 45 -6.62 -6.30 7.88
CA ARG A 45 -5.26 -5.82 7.59
C ARG A 45 -5.06 -5.53 6.10
N ILE A 46 -5.62 -6.35 5.22
CA ILE A 46 -5.58 -6.11 3.76
C ILE A 46 -6.32 -4.80 3.45
N SER A 47 -7.51 -4.60 4.01
CA SER A 47 -8.29 -3.37 3.83
C SER A 47 -7.52 -2.13 4.27
N ASP A 48 -6.90 -2.18 5.46
CA ASP A 48 -6.09 -1.08 5.99
C ASP A 48 -4.87 -0.75 5.11
N GLN A 49 -4.19 -1.78 4.60
CA GLN A 49 -3.04 -1.59 3.71
C GLN A 49 -3.47 -1.04 2.35
N GLN A 50 -4.61 -1.48 1.81
CA GLN A 50 -5.16 -0.96 0.56
C GLN A 50 -5.53 0.51 0.68
N ALA A 51 -6.19 0.92 1.78
CA ALA A 51 -6.53 2.32 2.01
C ALA A 51 -5.28 3.22 2.08
N LYS A 52 -4.20 2.74 2.71
CA LYS A 52 -2.91 3.45 2.76
C LYS A 52 -2.25 3.53 1.37
N LEU A 53 -2.32 2.45 0.59
CA LEU A 53 -1.80 2.44 -0.78
C LEU A 53 -2.53 3.48 -1.64
N ASP A 54 -3.86 3.51 -1.58
CA ASP A 54 -4.68 4.45 -2.35
C ASP A 54 -4.35 5.91 -1.97
N ALA A 55 -4.16 6.19 -0.69
CA ALA A 55 -3.76 7.51 -0.22
C ALA A 55 -2.37 7.93 -0.74
N LEU A 56 -1.40 7.02 -0.76
CA LEU A 56 -0.05 7.31 -1.29
C LEU A 56 -0.06 7.50 -2.80
N LEU A 57 -0.84 6.71 -3.53
CA LEU A 57 -1.01 6.87 -4.98
C LEU A 57 -1.64 8.22 -5.31
N ALA A 58 -2.69 8.61 -4.59
CA ALA A 58 -3.31 9.92 -4.77
C ALA A 58 -2.33 11.08 -4.49
N GLU A 59 -1.47 10.95 -3.48
CA GLU A 59 -0.45 11.95 -3.19
C GLU A 59 0.62 12.02 -4.28
N ARG A 60 1.12 10.87 -4.73
CA ARG A 60 2.06 10.77 -5.84
C ARG A 60 1.51 11.42 -7.11
N ASP A 61 0.24 11.16 -7.42
CA ASP A 61 -0.42 11.71 -8.60
C ASP A 61 -0.54 13.24 -8.50
N ARG A 62 -0.87 13.78 -7.32
CA ARG A 62 -0.88 15.25 -7.10
C ARG A 62 0.48 15.90 -7.32
N LEU A 63 1.56 15.24 -6.88
CA LEU A 63 2.91 15.76 -7.06
C LEU A 63 3.29 15.72 -8.55
N THR A 64 2.99 14.64 -9.24
CA THR A 64 3.45 14.40 -10.63
C THR A 64 2.57 14.99 -11.73
N ALA A 65 1.34 15.41 -11.42
CA ALA A 65 0.41 16.02 -12.39
C ALA A 65 0.69 17.52 -12.70
N GLY A 66 1.80 18.08 -12.20
CA GLY A 66 2.14 19.51 -12.26
C GLY A 66 3.07 19.95 -13.37
#